data_AF-A0A2E8JUS5-F1
#
_entry.id   AF-A0A2E8JUS5-F1
#
_cell.length_a   1.000
_cell.length_b   1.000
_cell.length_c   1.000
_cell.angle_alpha   90.00
_cell.angle_beta   90.00
_cell.angle_gamma   90.00
#
_symmetry.space_group_name_H-M   'P 1'
#
loop_
_entity.id
_entity.type
_entity.pdbx_description
1 polymer ?
#
loop_
_entity_poly.entity_id
_entity_poly.type
_entity_poly.pdbx_seq_one_letter_code
_entity_poly.pdbx_strand_id
1 'polypeptide(L)' 'MARLLLFGGKGGVGKTTTSAATAIWLADAGLRVLLVSSDPAHSTSDSLGVKLGPVP' A
#
# COMPACT_ATOMS: atom_id res chain seq x y z
N MET A 1 -7.27 2.66 -19.07
CA MET A 1 -6.19 1.69 -18.89
C MET A 1 -5.80 1.67 -17.42
N ALA A 2 -5.88 0.54 -16.74
CA ALA A 2 -5.45 0.42 -15.34
C ALA A 2 -3.91 0.28 -15.28
N ARG A 3 -3.26 0.93 -14.30
CA ARG A 3 -1.82 0.79 -14.03
C ARG A 3 -1.64 -0.01 -12.74
N LEU A 4 -0.73 -0.98 -12.75
CA LEU A 4 -0.41 -1.84 -11.61
C LEU A 4 1.04 -1.63 -11.20
N LEU A 5 1.27 -1.30 -9.93
CA LEU A 5 2.60 -1.19 -9.31
C LEU A 5 2.74 -2.32 -8.29
N LEU A 6 3.82 -3.11 -8.40
CA LEU A 6 4.09 -4.24 -7.52
C LEU A 6 5.34 -3.96 -6.66
N PHE A 7 5.20 -4.15 -5.35
CA PHE A 7 6.28 -3.95 -4.38
C PHE A 7 6.72 -5.30 -3.81
N GLY A 8 7.84 -5.83 -4.31
CA GLY A 8 8.40 -7.13 -3.91
C GLY A 8 9.77 -7.01 -3.24
N GLY A 9 10.23 -8.08 -2.57
CA GLY A 9 11.50 -8.12 -1.85
C GLY A 9 11.48 -8.95 -0.56
N LYS A 10 12.66 -9.20 0.01
CA LYS A 10 12.84 -9.98 1.25
C LYS A 10 12.06 -9.37 2.44
N GLY A 11 11.83 -10.13 3.51
CA GLY A 11 11.28 -9.60 4.77
C GLY A 11 12.14 -8.46 5.32
N GLY A 12 11.51 -7.39 5.82
CA GLY A 12 12.20 -6.26 6.46
C GLY A 12 12.81 -5.20 5.53
N VAL A 13 12.73 -5.35 4.19
CA VAL A 13 13.32 -4.38 3.24
C VAL A 13 12.49 -3.10 3.02
N GLY A 14 11.37 -2.93 3.74
CA GLY A 14 10.55 -1.71 3.66
C GLY A 14 9.40 -1.72 2.64
N LYS A 15 9.00 -2.88 2.08
CA LYS A 15 7.93 -2.99 1.07
C LYS A 15 6.66 -2.23 1.45
N THR A 16 6.13 -2.48 2.65
CA THR A 16 4.91 -1.87 3.16
C THR A 16 5.03 -0.35 3.26
N THR A 17 6.17 0.12 3.77
CA THR A 17 6.47 1.55 3.89
C THR A 17 6.50 2.21 2.51
N THR A 18 7.23 1.62 1.55
CA THR A 18 7.34 2.18 0.21
C THR A 18 6.01 2.13 -0.55
N SER A 19 5.24 1.04 -0.43
CA SER A 19 3.92 0.94 -1.09
C SER A 19 2.93 1.95 -0.53
N ALA A 20 2.89 2.14 0.79
CA ALA A 20 2.03 3.11 1.44
C ALA A 20 2.41 4.55 1.06
N ALA A 21 3.70 4.90 1.14
CA ALA A 21 4.20 6.22 0.75
C ALA A 21 3.91 6.53 -0.73
N THR A 22 4.08 5.55 -1.62
CA THR A 22 3.77 5.71 -3.04
C THR A 22 2.27 5.92 -3.28
N ALA A 23 1.43 5.16 -2.58
CA ALA A 23 -0.03 5.30 -2.71
C ALA A 23 -0.51 6.69 -2.26
N ILE A 24 0.01 7.19 -1.14
CA ILE A 24 -0.28 8.54 -0.64
C ILE A 24 0.18 9.59 -1.66
N TRP A 25 1.42 9.51 -2.13
CA TRP A 25 1.95 10.47 -3.10
C TRP A 25 1.13 10.51 -4.41
N LEU A 26 0.68 9.36 -4.91
CA LEU A 26 -0.18 9.29 -6.09
C LEU A 26 -1.57 9.86 -5.82
N ALA A 27 -2.14 9.61 -4.64
CA ALA A 27 -3.43 10.18 -4.23
C ALA A 27 -3.35 11.71 -4.08
N ASP A 28 -2.29 12.22 -3.47
CA ASP A 28 -2.00 13.67 -3.36
C ASP A 28 -1.81 14.32 -4.74
N ALA A 29 -1.34 13.57 -5.73
CA ALA A 29 -1.26 14.01 -7.13
C ALA A 29 -2.63 13.98 -7.86
N GLY A 30 -3.74 13.71 -7.16
CA GLY A 30 -5.10 13.71 -7.69
C GLY A 30 -5.51 12.42 -8.40
N LEU A 31 -4.73 11.33 -8.25
CA LEU A 31 -5.06 10.04 -8.87
C LEU A 31 -5.97 9.22 -7.95
N ARG A 32 -6.88 8.45 -8.55
CA ARG A 32 -7.61 7.41 -7.81
C ARG A 32 -6.70 6.20 -7.63
N VAL A 33 -6.38 5.89 -6.38
CA VAL A 33 -5.43 4.84 -5.99
C VAL A 33 -6.14 3.81 -5.12
N LEU A 34 -5.83 2.54 -5.37
CA LEU A 34 -6.17 1.42 -4.48
C LEU A 34 -4.86 0.80 -3.99
N LEU A 35 -4.64 0.83 -2.68
CA LEU A 35 -3.53 0.12 -2.04
C LEU A 35 -4.02 -1.25 -1.59
N VAL A 36 -3.37 -2.31 -2.06
CA VAL A 36 -3.69 -3.70 -1.69
C VAL A 36 -2.45 -4.33 -1.04
N SER A 37 -2.66 -4.99 0.09
CA SER A 37 -1.64 -5.81 0.76
C SER A 37 -2.05 -7.27 0.69
N SER A 38 -1.19 -8.14 0.15
CA SER A 38 -1.36 -9.60 0.17
C SER A 38 -0.59 -10.27 1.32
N ASP A 39 0.15 -9.50 2.12
CA ASP A 39 0.85 -9.99 3.29
C ASP A 39 -0.17 -10.34 4.40
N PRO A 40 -0.11 -11.54 5.02
CA PRO A 40 -0.92 -11.88 6.19
C PRO A 40 -0.68 -10.97 7.39
N ALA A 41 0.46 -10.28 7.45
CA ALA A 41 0.79 -9.36 8.53
C ALA A 41 -0.03 -8.05 8.46
N HIS A 42 -0.44 -7.53 9.62
CA HIS A 42 -1.19 -6.27 9.74
C HIS A 42 -0.36 -4.99 9.49
N SER A 43 0.87 -5.13 9.00
CA SER A 43 1.85 -4.03 8.87
C SER A 43 1.35 -2.84 8.06
N THR A 44 0.45 -3.04 7.09
CA THR A 44 -0.12 -1.96 6.28
C THR A 44 -1.12 -1.11 7.08
N SER A 45 -2.01 -1.75 7.84
CA SER A 45 -2.93 -1.05 8.75
C SER A 45 -2.16 -0.27 9.81
N ASP A 46 -1.12 -0.88 10.38
CA ASP A 46 -0.25 -0.26 11.38
C ASP A 46 0.49 0.95 10.81
N SER A 47 1.02 0.84 9.59
CA SER A 47 1.74 1.93 8.92
C SER A 47 0.86 3.13 8.60
N LEU A 48 -0.44 2.90 8.34
CA LEU A 48 -1.40 3.95 8.03
C LEU A 48 -2.16 4.47 9.25
N GLY A 49 -2.04 3.79 10.41
CA GLY A 49 -2.78 4.14 11.62
C GLY A 49 -4.30 3.99 11.48
N VAL A 50 -4.78 3.17 10.53
CA VAL A 50 -6.22 2.95 10.28
C VAL A 50 -6.51 1.46 10.13
N LYS A 51 -7.72 1.05 10.51
CA LYS A 51 -8.17 -0.32 10.30
C LYS A 51 -8.57 -0.52 8.84
N LEU A 52 -7.86 -1.41 8.14
CA LEU A 52 -8.18 -1.80 6.77
C LEU A 52 -9.17 -2.97 6.74
N GLY A 53 -9.99 -3.01 5.70
CA GLY A 53 -10.95 -4.07 5.43
C GLY A 53 -10.73 -4.73 4.06
N PRO A 54 -11.48 -5.79 3.74
CA PRO A 54 -11.34 -6.53 2.48
C PRO A 54 -12.01 -5.85 1.28
N VAL A 55 -12.66 -4.69 1.48
CA VAL A 55 -13.42 -3.97 0.45
C VAL A 55 -12.80 -2.58 0.24
N PRO A 56 -12.70 -2.09 -1.02
CA PRO A 56 -12.30 -0.73 -1.34
C PRO A 56 -13.21 0.36 -0.78
#